data_AF-M3HHK0-F1
#
_entry.id   AF-M3HHK0-F1
#
_cell.length_a   1.000
_cell.length_b   1.000
_cell.length_c   1.000
_cell.angle_alpha   90.00
_cell.angle_beta   90.00
_cell.angle_gamma   90.00
#
_symmetry.space_group_name_H-M   'P 1'
#
loop_
_entity.id
_entity.type
_entity.pdbx_description
1 polymer ?
#
loop_
_entity_poly.entity_id
_entity_poly.type
_entity_poly.pdbx_seq_one_letter_code
_entity_poly.pdbx_strand_id
1 'polypeptide(L)'
;MILLRRNIHKFKKGFMVVILVMAIGTASFYTATEFGELSLGELRVAQANADGFRALLLAKAGFQGALGALKKIPEEYLYKSGIALNPPPLPLGGGTIYYKISSEDGKINLNSLLNQDDNQQNLRSVEMLSRLFDQFGIKREKLFPIFDWLDTDLQEVGGGAEDGYYSSLKPPRKNKNSFMYSLSELVSVKGFDRETVYGSLKPPDFDQKYSKAFQSDEERALIGDSDFVLANNVTAYIPSGQSSDDRINLNGAPYFVLMSLSDFMTKQAAMRILKFKLERGGFIKELKDLEKFQEFQIPTAGGLTLYKELAGEGTDVSGGRVKTKGEIFRIVAVGQVKNTVRRITGIFDLTNNQMLYYMED
;
A
#
# COMPACT_ATOMS: atom_id res chain seq x y z
N MET A 1 -4.32 -53.22 78.54
CA MET A 1 -3.78 -51.95 77.95
C MET A 1 -2.88 -52.18 76.71
N ILE A 2 -2.13 -53.28 76.60
CA ILE A 2 -1.22 -53.57 75.45
C ILE A 2 -1.96 -53.97 74.15
N LEU A 3 -3.05 -54.75 74.24
CA LEU A 3 -3.86 -55.16 73.08
C LEU A 3 -4.60 -53.98 72.40
N LEU A 4 -5.10 -53.02 73.19
CA LEU A 4 -5.79 -51.83 72.68
C LEU A 4 -4.82 -50.93 71.88
N ARG A 5 -3.59 -50.75 72.38
CA ARG A 5 -2.51 -49.99 71.71
C ARG A 5 -2.12 -50.59 70.35
N ARG A 6 -2.09 -51.92 70.25
CA ARG A 6 -1.71 -52.65 69.02
C ARG A 6 -2.79 -52.57 67.93
N ASN A 7 -4.07 -52.60 68.30
CA ASN A 7 -5.17 -52.39 67.36
C ASN A 7 -5.29 -50.93 66.90
N ILE A 8 -5.13 -49.95 67.79
CA ILE A 8 -5.10 -48.52 67.43
C ILE A 8 -3.93 -48.21 66.48
N HIS A 9 -2.77 -48.84 66.67
CA HIS A 9 -1.61 -48.65 65.80
C HIS A 9 -1.80 -49.29 64.41
N LYS A 10 -2.45 -50.46 64.30
CA LYS A 10 -2.85 -51.06 63.02
C LYS A 10 -3.92 -50.23 62.28
N PHE A 11 -4.90 -49.69 63.00
CA PHE A 11 -5.94 -48.83 62.43
C PHE A 11 -5.38 -47.50 61.91
N LYS A 12 -4.47 -46.87 62.68
CA LYS A 12 -3.72 -45.68 62.24
C LYS A 12 -2.85 -45.95 61.00
N LYS A 13 -2.21 -47.13 60.94
CA LYS A 13 -1.43 -47.56 59.77
C LYS A 13 -2.29 -47.78 58.52
N GLY A 14 -3.44 -48.44 58.65
CA GLY A 14 -4.38 -48.63 57.54
C GLY A 14 -4.99 -47.31 57.02
N PHE A 15 -5.35 -46.41 57.93
CA PHE A 15 -5.85 -45.07 57.58
C PHE A 15 -4.79 -44.20 56.89
N MET A 16 -3.53 -44.27 57.34
CA MET A 16 -2.40 -43.60 56.66
C MET A 16 -2.20 -44.11 55.23
N VAL A 17 -2.34 -45.41 54.99
CA VAL A 17 -2.23 -45.99 53.64
C VAL A 17 -3.33 -45.45 52.74
N VAL A 18 -4.57 -45.34 53.23
CA VAL A 18 -5.69 -44.80 52.45
C VAL A 18 -5.47 -43.32 52.08
N ILE A 19 -5.03 -42.49 53.04
CA ILE A 19 -4.70 -41.09 52.77
C ILE A 19 -3.57 -40.98 51.75
N LEU A 20 -2.53 -41.81 51.88
CA LEU A 20 -1.40 -41.79 50.95
C LEU A 20 -1.84 -42.17 49.53
N VAL A 21 -2.66 -43.21 49.38
CA VAL A 21 -3.20 -43.63 48.08
C VAL A 21 -4.10 -42.55 47.49
N MET A 22 -4.94 -41.90 48.30
CA MET A 22 -5.75 -40.77 47.83
C MET A 22 -4.88 -39.60 47.38
N ALA A 23 -3.87 -39.22 48.19
CA ALA A 23 -2.97 -38.11 47.87
C ALA A 23 -2.20 -38.37 46.57
N ILE A 24 -1.66 -39.59 46.40
CA ILE A 24 -1.00 -40.01 45.16
C ILE A 24 -2.01 -40.00 44.01
N GLY A 25 -3.21 -40.56 44.20
CA GLY A 25 -4.26 -40.58 43.18
C GLY A 25 -4.68 -39.18 42.73
N THR A 26 -4.85 -38.24 43.65
CA THR A 26 -5.18 -36.84 43.33
C THR A 26 -4.03 -36.13 42.62
N ALA A 27 -2.78 -36.36 43.06
CA ALA A 27 -1.60 -35.79 42.39
C ALA A 27 -1.46 -36.36 40.98
N SER A 28 -1.61 -37.68 40.81
CA SER A 28 -1.58 -38.34 39.49
C SER A 28 -2.70 -37.83 38.58
N PHE A 29 -3.93 -37.74 39.08
CA PHE A 29 -5.07 -37.21 38.31
C PHE A 29 -4.81 -35.76 37.87
N TYR A 30 -4.37 -34.89 38.80
CA TYR A 30 -4.02 -33.51 38.51
C TYR A 30 -2.93 -33.40 37.44
N THR A 31 -1.82 -34.15 37.58
CA THR A 31 -0.73 -34.16 36.58
C THR A 31 -1.18 -34.71 35.23
N ALA A 32 -2.06 -35.71 35.21
CA ALA A 32 -2.58 -36.27 33.96
C ALA A 32 -3.51 -35.28 33.23
N THR A 33 -4.35 -34.55 33.97
CA THR A 33 -5.18 -33.50 33.39
C THR A 33 -4.34 -32.34 32.84
N GLU A 34 -3.35 -31.88 33.60
CA GLU A 34 -2.44 -30.81 33.19
C GLU A 34 -1.63 -31.21 31.94
N PHE A 35 -1.07 -32.43 31.94
CA PHE A 35 -0.38 -32.99 30.77
C PHE A 35 -1.29 -33.09 29.54
N GLY A 36 -2.55 -33.51 29.73
CA GLY A 36 -3.54 -33.59 28.67
C GLY A 36 -3.86 -32.22 28.06
N GLU A 37 -4.07 -31.21 28.89
CA GLU A 37 -4.31 -29.83 28.45
C GLU A 37 -3.10 -29.23 27.72
N LEU A 38 -1.90 -29.41 28.27
CA LEU A 38 -0.65 -28.99 27.63
C LEU A 38 -0.45 -29.67 26.27
N SER A 39 -0.61 -31.00 26.21
CA SER A 39 -0.49 -31.77 24.95
C SER A 39 -1.49 -31.31 23.89
N LEU A 40 -2.75 -31.05 24.28
CA LEU A 40 -3.75 -30.49 23.37
C LEU A 40 -3.40 -29.07 22.92
N GLY A 41 -2.83 -28.26 23.81
CA GLY A 41 -2.28 -26.94 23.49
C GLY A 41 -1.17 -27.02 22.45
N GLU A 42 -0.18 -27.88 22.67
CA GLU A 42 0.94 -28.12 21.75
C GLU A 42 0.47 -28.60 20.38
N LEU A 43 -0.49 -29.53 20.34
CA LEU A 43 -1.09 -30.00 19.08
C LEU A 43 -1.77 -28.86 18.32
N ARG A 44 -2.51 -27.98 19.00
CA ARG A 44 -3.15 -26.82 18.37
C ARG A 44 -2.13 -25.82 17.83
N VAL A 45 -1.07 -25.55 18.57
CA VAL A 45 0.03 -24.68 18.12
C VAL A 45 0.75 -25.29 16.93
N ALA A 46 1.05 -26.59 16.95
CA ALA A 46 1.67 -27.30 15.84
C ALA A 46 0.80 -27.25 14.57
N GLN A 47 -0.51 -27.45 14.71
CA GLN A 47 -1.46 -27.31 13.60
C GLN A 47 -1.52 -25.88 13.06
N ALA A 48 -1.60 -24.88 13.94
CA ALA A 48 -1.62 -23.47 13.54
C ALA A 48 -0.34 -23.07 12.80
N ASN A 49 0.82 -23.54 13.26
CA ASN A 49 2.11 -23.33 12.59
C ASN A 49 2.15 -24.01 11.22
N ALA A 50 1.68 -25.25 11.12
CA ALA A 50 1.61 -25.96 9.84
C ALA A 50 0.67 -25.26 8.84
N ASP A 51 -0.53 -24.85 9.28
CA ASP A 51 -1.48 -24.10 8.46
C ASP A 51 -0.90 -22.72 8.07
N GLY A 52 -0.19 -22.05 8.97
CA GLY A 52 0.51 -20.79 8.70
C GLY A 52 1.64 -20.92 7.69
N PHE A 53 2.45 -21.97 7.77
CA PHE A 53 3.50 -22.25 6.80
C PHE A 53 2.90 -22.56 5.41
N ARG A 54 1.82 -23.35 5.36
CA ARG A 54 1.10 -23.62 4.11
C ARG A 54 0.51 -22.34 3.50
N ALA A 55 -0.13 -21.51 4.31
CA ALA A 55 -0.65 -20.21 3.87
C ALA A 55 0.47 -19.32 3.31
N LEU A 56 1.65 -19.31 3.93
CA LEU A 56 2.81 -18.56 3.42
C LEU A 56 3.29 -19.10 2.08
N LEU A 57 3.39 -20.42 1.90
CA LEU A 57 3.77 -21.02 0.62
C LEU A 57 2.75 -20.70 -0.49
N LEU A 58 1.47 -20.68 -0.17
CA LEU A 58 0.41 -20.26 -1.10
C LEU A 58 0.56 -18.77 -1.48
N ALA A 59 0.84 -17.89 -0.50
CA ALA A 59 1.10 -16.48 -0.77
C ALA A 59 2.34 -16.31 -1.67
N LYS A 60 3.43 -17.06 -1.43
CA LYS A 60 4.63 -17.06 -2.29
C LYS A 60 4.31 -17.53 -3.71
N ALA A 61 3.51 -18.59 -3.86
CA ALA A 61 3.07 -19.07 -5.16
C ALA A 61 2.25 -18.01 -5.91
N GLY A 62 1.31 -17.35 -5.24
CA GLY A 62 0.54 -16.25 -5.81
C GLY A 62 1.41 -15.07 -6.23
N PHE A 63 2.35 -14.68 -5.37
CA PHE A 63 3.30 -13.60 -5.65
C PHE A 63 4.18 -13.91 -6.87
N GLN A 64 4.75 -15.11 -6.96
CA GLN A 64 5.57 -15.54 -8.09
C GLN A 64 4.76 -15.70 -9.37
N GLY A 65 3.52 -16.18 -9.26
CA GLY A 65 2.59 -16.25 -10.39
C GLY A 65 2.26 -14.86 -10.94
N ALA A 66 1.94 -13.91 -10.07
CA ALA A 66 1.68 -12.51 -10.43
C ALA A 66 2.90 -11.84 -11.06
N LEU A 67 4.08 -12.05 -10.48
CA LEU A 67 5.35 -11.54 -11.01
C LEU A 67 5.66 -12.16 -12.39
N GLY A 68 5.41 -13.46 -12.55
CA GLY A 68 5.55 -14.16 -13.83
C GLY A 68 4.59 -13.63 -14.90
N ALA A 69 3.33 -13.36 -14.52
CA ALA A 69 2.34 -12.75 -15.39
C ALA A 69 2.78 -11.35 -15.84
N LEU A 70 3.23 -10.51 -14.90
CA LEU A 70 3.73 -9.16 -15.19
C LEU A 70 4.91 -9.16 -16.17
N LYS A 71 5.83 -10.14 -16.06
CA LYS A 71 7.01 -10.23 -16.93
C LYS A 71 6.72 -10.80 -18.32
N LYS A 72 5.73 -11.69 -18.45
CA LYS A 72 5.52 -12.49 -19.66
C LYS A 72 4.30 -12.10 -20.47
N ILE A 73 3.29 -11.52 -19.84
CA ILE A 73 2.04 -11.15 -20.49
C ILE A 73 2.08 -9.64 -20.78
N PRO A 74 1.80 -9.20 -22.00
CA PRO A 74 1.79 -7.76 -22.29
C PRO A 74 0.74 -7.04 -21.44
N GLU A 75 1.09 -5.85 -20.95
CA GLU A 75 0.28 -5.06 -20.02
C GLU A 75 -1.16 -4.88 -20.53
N GLU A 76 -1.33 -4.56 -21.81
CA GLU A 76 -2.64 -4.43 -22.45
C GLU A 76 -3.56 -5.65 -22.20
N TYR A 77 -3.04 -6.87 -22.26
CA TYR A 77 -3.81 -8.09 -21.99
C TYR A 77 -4.09 -8.27 -20.50
N LEU A 78 -3.18 -7.84 -19.62
CA LEU A 78 -3.38 -7.88 -18.17
C LEU A 78 -4.56 -7.00 -17.74
N TYR A 79 -4.67 -5.80 -18.32
CA TYR A 79 -5.80 -4.90 -18.10
C TYR A 79 -7.09 -5.45 -18.71
N LYS A 80 -7.08 -5.85 -19.99
CA LYS A 80 -8.27 -6.33 -20.70
C LYS A 80 -8.87 -7.61 -20.13
N SER A 81 -8.02 -8.52 -19.66
CA SER A 81 -8.50 -9.77 -19.06
C SER A 81 -8.97 -9.61 -17.62
N GLY A 82 -8.56 -8.53 -16.93
CA GLY A 82 -8.78 -8.33 -15.50
C GLY A 82 -8.01 -9.30 -14.59
N ILE A 83 -7.31 -10.30 -15.15
CA ILE A 83 -6.65 -11.38 -14.41
C ILE A 83 -5.51 -10.84 -13.53
N ALA A 84 -4.86 -9.74 -13.90
CA ALA A 84 -3.84 -9.12 -13.04
C ALA A 84 -4.42 -8.19 -11.97
N LEU A 85 -5.49 -7.46 -12.31
CA LEU A 85 -5.97 -6.35 -11.50
C LEU A 85 -6.98 -6.79 -10.45
N ASN A 86 -7.86 -7.73 -10.81
CA ASN A 86 -8.88 -8.33 -9.95
C ASN A 86 -9.04 -9.84 -10.29
N PRO A 87 -8.00 -10.66 -10.12
CA PRO A 87 -8.11 -12.10 -10.36
C PRO A 87 -9.15 -12.76 -9.45
N PRO A 88 -9.83 -13.81 -9.93
CA PRO A 88 -10.62 -14.66 -9.05
C PRO A 88 -9.69 -15.39 -8.06
N PRO A 89 -10.21 -15.76 -6.87
CA PRO A 89 -9.47 -16.61 -5.94
C PRO A 89 -9.10 -17.95 -6.59
N LEU A 90 -7.88 -18.44 -6.32
CA LEU A 90 -7.34 -19.67 -6.90
C LEU A 90 -7.21 -20.76 -5.83
N PRO A 91 -8.08 -21.78 -5.82
CA PRO A 91 -7.93 -22.92 -4.92
C PRO A 91 -6.68 -23.75 -5.27
N LEU A 92 -5.77 -23.95 -4.31
CA LEU A 92 -4.56 -24.74 -4.51
C LEU A 92 -4.09 -25.37 -3.20
N GLY A 93 -3.64 -26.63 -3.24
CA GLY A 93 -2.95 -27.26 -2.10
C GLY A 93 -3.74 -27.31 -0.79
N GLY A 94 -5.08 -27.39 -0.86
CA GLY A 94 -5.95 -27.38 0.33
C GLY A 94 -6.17 -25.98 0.95
N GLY A 95 -5.77 -24.92 0.24
CA GLY A 95 -6.06 -23.53 0.60
C GLY A 95 -6.46 -22.71 -0.62
N THR A 96 -6.39 -21.40 -0.50
CA THR A 96 -6.78 -20.45 -1.54
C THR A 96 -5.73 -19.35 -1.67
N ILE A 97 -5.41 -18.99 -2.90
CA ILE A 97 -4.53 -17.88 -3.25
C ILE A 97 -5.41 -16.72 -3.73
N TYR A 98 -5.14 -15.54 -3.20
CA TYR A 98 -5.62 -14.26 -3.72
C TYR A 98 -4.39 -13.47 -4.14
N TYR A 99 -4.49 -12.67 -5.20
CA TYR A 99 -3.45 -11.71 -5.53
C TYR A 99 -4.02 -10.47 -6.20
N LYS A 100 -3.24 -9.40 -6.26
CA LYS A 100 -3.57 -8.17 -6.96
C LYS A 100 -2.29 -7.52 -7.45
N ILE A 101 -2.31 -7.06 -8.69
CA ILE A 101 -1.29 -6.21 -9.29
C ILE A 101 -1.87 -4.81 -9.43
N SER A 102 -1.12 -3.78 -9.03
CA SER A 102 -1.50 -2.38 -9.20
C SER A 102 -0.29 -1.55 -9.61
N SER A 103 -0.47 -0.60 -10.52
CA SER A 103 0.58 0.35 -10.88
C SER A 103 0.87 1.31 -9.72
N GLU A 104 2.16 1.50 -9.43
CA GLU A 104 2.65 2.50 -8.46
C GLU A 104 3.16 3.75 -9.17
N ASP A 105 3.58 3.64 -10.43
CA ASP A 105 3.95 4.77 -11.30
C ASP A 105 2.75 5.54 -11.87
N GLY A 106 1.52 5.10 -11.58
CA GLY A 106 0.31 5.90 -11.74
C GLY A 106 0.08 6.90 -10.58
N LYS A 107 0.87 6.81 -9.50
CA LYS A 107 0.78 7.66 -8.31
C LYS A 107 1.96 8.63 -8.27
N ILE A 108 1.82 9.70 -7.50
CA ILE A 108 2.94 10.63 -7.28
C ILE A 108 3.93 9.99 -6.31
N ASN A 109 5.16 9.73 -6.74
CA ASN A 109 6.21 9.22 -5.86
C ASN A 109 6.81 10.35 -5.03
N LEU A 110 6.68 10.28 -3.70
CA LEU A 110 7.20 11.30 -2.80
C LEU A 110 8.73 11.39 -2.84
N ASN A 111 9.41 10.28 -3.11
CA ASN A 111 10.86 10.27 -3.28
C ASN A 111 11.33 10.99 -4.55
N SER A 112 10.43 11.33 -5.48
CA SER A 112 10.75 12.06 -6.71
C SER A 112 10.60 13.58 -6.57
N LEU A 113 10.26 14.08 -5.38
CA LEU A 113 10.11 15.51 -5.11
C LEU A 113 11.46 16.26 -5.05
N LEU A 114 12.53 15.56 -4.71
CA LEU A 114 13.88 16.09 -4.57
C LEU A 114 14.86 15.15 -5.27
N ASN A 115 15.86 15.72 -5.93
CA ASN A 115 17.05 14.99 -6.29
C ASN A 115 17.95 14.87 -5.05
N GLN A 116 18.35 13.66 -4.68
CA GLN A 116 19.12 13.45 -3.46
C GLN A 116 20.58 13.88 -3.54
N ASP A 117 21.15 14.02 -4.74
CA ASP A 117 22.56 14.38 -4.85
C ASP A 117 22.83 15.86 -4.59
N ASP A 118 21.86 16.72 -4.93
CA ASP A 118 22.00 18.18 -4.83
C ASP A 118 20.81 18.87 -4.12
N ASN A 119 19.89 18.09 -3.55
CA ASN A 119 18.65 18.55 -2.91
C ASN A 119 17.80 19.46 -3.81
N GLN A 120 17.98 19.43 -5.14
CA GLN A 120 17.16 20.26 -6.03
C GLN A 120 15.74 19.72 -6.12
N GLN A 121 14.77 20.62 -5.98
CA GLN A 121 13.35 20.29 -6.12
C GLN A 121 13.01 19.93 -7.56
N ASN A 122 12.34 18.79 -7.72
CA ASN A 122 11.65 18.47 -8.96
C ASN A 122 10.34 19.28 -9.02
N LEU A 123 10.40 20.46 -9.64
CA LEU A 123 9.28 21.39 -9.72
C LEU A 123 8.01 20.75 -10.30
N ARG A 124 8.13 19.85 -11.28
CA ARG A 124 7.00 19.13 -11.86
C ARG A 124 6.26 18.30 -10.79
N SER A 125 7.01 17.47 -10.06
CA SER A 125 6.46 16.61 -9.00
C SER A 125 5.90 17.43 -7.83
N VAL A 126 6.56 18.53 -7.47
CA VAL A 126 6.13 19.46 -6.41
C VAL A 126 4.81 20.14 -6.78
N GLU A 127 4.68 20.65 -8.01
CA GLU A 127 3.44 21.24 -8.51
C GLU A 127 2.28 20.24 -8.49
N MET A 128 2.52 19.01 -8.97
CA MET A 128 1.51 17.96 -8.98
C MET A 128 1.07 17.60 -7.56
N LEU A 129 2.02 17.43 -6.63
CA LEU A 129 1.67 17.14 -5.24
C LEU A 129 0.93 18.31 -4.57
N SER A 130 1.32 19.55 -4.87
CA SER A 130 0.61 20.74 -4.38
C SER A 130 -0.84 20.76 -4.86
N ARG A 131 -1.09 20.53 -6.16
CA ARG A 131 -2.45 20.47 -6.69
C ARG A 131 -3.25 19.32 -6.09
N LEU A 132 -2.62 18.16 -5.88
CA LEU A 132 -3.25 17.02 -5.21
C LEU A 132 -3.64 17.37 -3.75
N PHE A 133 -2.76 18.04 -3.02
CA PHE A 133 -3.02 18.51 -1.66
C PHE A 133 -4.22 19.48 -1.63
N ASP A 134 -4.31 20.41 -2.58
CA ASP A 134 -5.45 21.31 -2.69
C ASP A 134 -6.78 20.55 -2.90
N GLN A 135 -6.78 19.47 -3.71
CA GLN A 135 -7.97 18.63 -3.89
C GLN A 135 -8.42 17.94 -2.59
N PHE A 136 -7.48 17.64 -1.70
CA PHE A 136 -7.74 16.99 -0.41
C PHE A 136 -7.85 17.97 0.76
N GLY A 137 -7.79 19.28 0.52
CA GLY A 137 -7.80 20.28 1.58
C GLY A 137 -6.56 20.21 2.49
N ILE A 138 -5.48 19.58 2.02
CA ILE A 138 -4.20 19.54 2.71
C ILE A 138 -3.48 20.86 2.39
N LYS A 139 -3.04 21.56 3.43
CA LYS A 139 -2.34 22.83 3.28
C LYS A 139 -0.99 22.65 2.58
N ARG A 140 -0.65 23.53 1.64
CA ARG A 140 0.60 23.48 0.85
C ARG A 140 1.87 23.46 1.72
N GLU A 141 1.84 24.08 2.90
CA GLU A 141 2.95 24.10 3.85
C GLU A 141 3.33 22.69 4.35
N LYS A 142 2.48 21.69 4.16
CA LYS A 142 2.79 20.28 4.46
C LYS A 142 3.83 19.67 3.51
N LEU A 143 4.17 20.35 2.41
CA LEU A 143 5.29 19.95 1.56
C LEU A 143 6.63 20.12 2.26
N PHE A 144 6.81 21.17 3.08
CA PHE A 144 8.10 21.46 3.71
C PHE A 144 8.60 20.34 4.63
N PRO A 145 7.78 19.79 5.54
CA PRO A 145 8.21 18.61 6.30
C PRO A 145 8.56 17.37 5.48
N ILE A 146 8.00 17.23 4.26
CA ILE A 146 8.37 16.13 3.36
C ILE A 146 9.75 16.38 2.76
N PHE A 147 10.09 17.63 2.43
CA PHE A 147 11.41 18.00 1.94
C PHE A 147 12.48 17.70 2.99
N ASP A 148 12.36 18.27 4.20
CA ASP A 148 13.31 18.05 5.30
C ASP A 148 13.39 16.57 5.73
N TRP A 149 12.38 15.74 5.44
CA TRP A 149 12.47 14.30 5.70
C TRP A 149 13.35 13.56 4.68
N LEU A 150 13.43 14.08 3.46
CA LEU A 150 14.03 13.44 2.29
C LEU A 150 15.43 13.98 1.95
N ASP A 151 15.65 15.29 2.13
CA ASP A 151 16.92 15.95 1.84
C ASP A 151 18.01 15.51 2.81
N THR A 152 19.25 15.81 2.44
CA THR A 152 20.44 15.37 3.19
C THR A 152 21.03 16.45 4.07
N ASP A 153 20.50 17.68 3.99
CA ASP A 153 20.98 18.78 4.81
C ASP A 153 20.28 18.79 6.17
N LEU A 154 20.40 19.90 6.90
CA LEU A 154 19.90 20.04 8.28
C LEU A 154 19.15 21.38 8.45
N GLN A 155 18.75 22.00 7.35
CA GLN A 155 18.14 23.31 7.34
C GLN A 155 16.62 23.21 7.27
N GLU A 156 15.95 23.69 8.32
CA GLU A 156 14.48 23.81 8.28
C GLU A 156 14.06 24.93 7.32
N VAL A 157 13.26 24.60 6.31
CA VAL A 157 12.67 25.57 5.37
C VAL A 157 11.16 25.65 5.56
N GLY A 158 10.58 26.86 5.53
CA GLY A 158 9.12 27.05 5.33
C GLY A 158 8.18 26.44 6.38
N GLY A 159 8.67 26.02 7.54
CA GLY A 159 7.88 25.31 8.56
C GLY A 159 8.06 23.79 8.57
N GLY A 160 9.11 23.30 7.90
CA GLY A 160 9.59 21.93 7.97
C GLY A 160 10.01 21.47 9.36
N ALA A 161 10.77 20.38 9.43
CA ALA A 161 11.22 19.79 10.68
C ALA A 161 12.45 18.94 10.48
N GLU A 162 13.44 19.20 11.32
CA GLU A 162 14.70 18.48 11.36
C GLU A 162 14.89 17.73 12.69
N ASP A 163 16.11 17.27 12.94
CA ASP A 163 16.51 16.55 14.15
C ASP A 163 16.01 17.19 15.47
N GLY A 164 15.99 18.52 15.55
CA GLY A 164 15.49 19.24 16.74
C GLY A 164 14.02 18.94 17.04
N TYR A 165 13.17 18.99 16.02
CA TYR A 165 11.77 18.63 16.14
C TYR A 165 11.61 17.15 16.50
N TYR A 166 12.23 16.24 15.75
CA TYR A 166 12.01 14.80 15.93
C TYR A 166 12.57 14.27 17.26
N SER A 167 13.68 14.82 17.74
CA SER A 167 14.27 14.47 19.05
C SER A 167 13.40 14.93 20.22
N SER A 168 12.56 15.96 20.01
CA SER A 168 11.64 16.47 21.05
C SER A 168 10.37 15.62 21.22
N LEU A 169 10.08 14.73 20.27
CA LEU A 169 8.91 13.84 20.31
C LEU A 169 9.01 12.85 21.48
N LYS A 170 7.87 12.24 21.84
CA LYS A 170 7.78 11.22 22.89
C LYS A 170 7.12 9.95 22.34
N PRO A 171 7.86 8.85 22.11
CA PRO A 171 9.31 8.74 22.23
C PRO A 171 10.05 9.58 21.16
N PRO A 172 11.30 10.00 21.44
CA PRO A 172 12.12 10.68 20.44
C PRO A 172 12.27 9.85 19.17
N ARG A 173 12.33 10.53 18.03
CA ARG A 173 12.56 9.92 16.72
C ARG A 173 13.75 10.60 16.06
N LYS A 174 14.33 9.92 15.08
CA LYS A 174 15.36 10.49 14.23
C LYS A 174 14.71 10.98 12.92
N ASN A 175 15.16 12.12 12.41
CA ASN A 175 14.88 12.45 11.02
C ASN A 175 15.59 11.43 10.10
N LYS A 176 15.01 11.14 8.95
CA LYS A 176 15.55 10.13 8.04
C LYS A 176 16.66 10.68 7.16
N ASN A 177 16.50 11.90 6.68
CA ASN A 177 17.38 12.61 5.74
C ASN A 177 17.76 11.70 4.56
N SER A 178 16.76 10.95 4.09
CA SER A 178 16.91 9.94 3.04
C SER A 178 15.55 9.52 2.48
N PHE A 179 15.55 8.79 1.35
CA PHE A 179 14.34 8.30 0.72
C PHE A 179 13.46 7.52 1.69
N MET A 180 12.15 7.72 1.59
CA MET A 180 11.16 6.83 2.20
C MET A 180 11.29 5.43 1.58
N TYR A 181 11.42 4.39 2.40
CA TYR A 181 11.44 3.00 1.95
C TYR A 181 10.03 2.44 1.75
N SER A 182 9.07 3.03 2.44
CA SER A 182 7.66 2.75 2.24
C SER A 182 6.80 3.97 2.54
N LEU A 183 5.62 4.00 1.94
CA LEU A 183 4.66 5.10 2.17
C LEU A 183 4.23 5.22 3.64
N SER A 184 4.32 4.15 4.42
CA SER A 184 3.96 4.17 5.85
C SER A 184 4.82 5.14 6.68
N GLU A 185 6.01 5.47 6.19
CA GLU A 185 6.88 6.45 6.82
C GLU A 185 6.32 7.86 6.79
N LEU A 186 5.40 8.18 5.87
CA LEU A 186 4.74 9.48 5.81
C LEU A 186 4.03 9.82 7.12
N VAL A 187 3.50 8.82 7.86
CA VAL A 187 2.87 9.02 9.18
C VAL A 187 3.88 9.48 10.26
N SER A 188 5.18 9.34 10.01
CA SER A 188 6.22 9.84 10.91
C SER A 188 6.60 11.29 10.63
N VAL A 189 6.27 11.81 9.44
CA VAL A 189 6.58 13.17 9.01
C VAL A 189 5.72 14.17 9.76
N LYS A 190 6.31 15.30 10.19
CA LYS A 190 5.59 16.36 10.91
C LYS A 190 4.31 16.76 10.18
N GLY A 191 3.19 16.63 10.90
CA GLY A 191 1.89 17.06 10.41
C GLY A 191 1.13 16.02 9.57
N PHE A 192 1.64 14.80 9.42
CA PHE A 192 0.89 13.69 8.87
C PHE A 192 0.58 12.67 9.96
N ASP A 193 -0.61 12.11 9.92
CA ASP A 193 -1.05 11.04 10.81
C ASP A 193 -1.75 9.93 10.02
N ARG A 194 -2.20 8.88 10.73
CA ARG A 194 -2.87 7.75 10.07
C ARG A 194 -4.18 8.16 9.39
N GLU A 195 -4.90 9.13 9.94
CA GLU A 195 -6.17 9.60 9.38
C GLU A 195 -5.94 10.39 8.09
N THR A 196 -4.96 11.28 8.08
CA THR A 196 -4.57 12.06 6.89
C THR A 196 -4.06 11.16 5.77
N VAL A 197 -3.28 10.12 6.10
CA VAL A 197 -2.65 9.26 5.09
C VAL A 197 -3.56 8.13 4.61
N TYR A 198 -4.26 7.46 5.53
CA TYR A 198 -5.03 6.24 5.26
C TYR A 198 -6.55 6.39 5.45
N GLY A 199 -7.01 7.49 6.05
CA GLY A 199 -8.43 7.82 6.14
C GLY A 199 -8.97 8.38 4.82
N SER A 200 -10.29 8.44 4.73
CA SER A 200 -10.96 9.09 3.61
C SER A 200 -10.98 10.60 3.85
N LEU A 201 -10.47 11.37 2.89
CA LEU A 201 -10.48 12.84 2.88
C LEU A 201 -11.65 13.38 2.05
N LYS A 202 -12.70 12.58 1.85
CA LYS A 202 -13.88 12.97 1.07
C LYS A 202 -14.58 14.15 1.76
N PRO A 203 -14.70 15.31 1.10
CA PRO A 203 -15.42 16.45 1.68
C PRO A 203 -16.89 16.09 1.97
N PRO A 204 -17.47 16.52 3.11
CA PRO A 204 -18.87 16.24 3.44
C PRO A 204 -19.88 16.75 2.40
N ASP A 205 -19.54 17.83 1.70
CA ASP A 205 -20.36 18.45 0.66
C ASP A 205 -20.00 17.93 -0.75
N PHE A 206 -19.08 16.97 -0.89
CA PHE A 206 -18.65 16.46 -2.20
C PHE A 206 -19.85 15.95 -3.01
N ASP A 207 -20.66 15.08 -2.43
CA ASP A 207 -21.81 14.54 -3.16
C ASP A 207 -22.80 15.66 -3.52
N GLN A 208 -22.95 16.73 -2.73
CA GLN A 208 -23.85 17.85 -3.07
C GLN A 208 -23.30 18.78 -4.16
N LYS A 209 -22.00 19.08 -4.09
CA LYS A 209 -21.30 19.93 -5.06
C LYS A 209 -21.12 19.23 -6.41
N TYR A 210 -20.94 17.92 -6.39
CA TYR A 210 -20.70 17.09 -7.57
C TYR A 210 -21.96 16.38 -8.10
N SER A 211 -23.05 16.24 -7.32
CA SER A 211 -24.35 15.74 -7.82
C SER A 211 -25.18 16.77 -8.59
N LYS A 212 -24.95 18.08 -8.36
CA LYS A 212 -25.64 19.16 -9.09
C LYS A 212 -25.07 19.41 -10.49
N ALA A 213 -23.92 18.85 -10.81
CA ALA A 213 -23.39 18.81 -12.16
C ALA A 213 -23.92 17.54 -12.87
N PHE A 214 -24.30 17.68 -14.13
CA PHE A 214 -24.84 16.68 -15.07
C PHE A 214 -24.00 15.40 -15.24
N GLN A 215 -23.73 14.65 -14.17
CA GLN A 215 -22.97 13.41 -14.22
C GLN A 215 -23.90 12.23 -14.47
N SER A 216 -23.56 11.39 -15.45
CA SER A 216 -24.20 10.08 -15.60
C SER A 216 -23.82 9.16 -14.43
N ASP A 217 -24.64 8.15 -14.15
CA ASP A 217 -24.32 7.15 -13.12
C ASP A 217 -22.99 6.43 -13.40
N GLU A 218 -22.64 6.29 -14.68
CA GLU A 218 -21.34 5.79 -15.11
C GLU A 218 -20.19 6.68 -14.63
N GLU A 219 -20.31 8.01 -14.70
CA GLU A 219 -19.28 8.93 -14.21
C GLU A 219 -19.11 8.86 -12.70
N ARG A 220 -20.20 8.64 -11.97
CA ARG A 220 -20.14 8.48 -10.51
C ARG A 220 -19.42 7.20 -10.11
N ALA A 221 -19.57 6.13 -10.90
CA ALA A 221 -18.87 4.87 -10.65
C ALA A 221 -17.36 4.94 -10.95
N LEU A 222 -16.88 5.97 -11.66
CA LEU A 222 -15.45 6.15 -11.98
C LEU A 222 -14.62 6.71 -10.83
N ILE A 223 -15.27 7.33 -9.83
CA ILE A 223 -14.60 7.88 -8.64
C ILE A 223 -15.16 7.16 -7.43
N GLY A 224 -14.35 6.31 -6.81
CA GLY A 224 -14.71 5.56 -5.62
C GLY A 224 -14.31 6.29 -4.33
N ASP A 225 -14.88 5.89 -3.20
CA ASP A 225 -14.48 6.41 -1.88
C ASP A 225 -12.98 6.17 -1.59
N SER A 226 -12.39 5.13 -2.20
CA SER A 226 -10.95 4.86 -2.12
C SER A 226 -10.09 5.92 -2.81
N ASP A 227 -10.60 6.64 -3.80
CA ASP A 227 -9.83 7.71 -4.47
C ASP A 227 -9.57 8.89 -3.52
N PHE A 228 -10.40 9.07 -2.49
CA PHE A 228 -10.22 10.11 -1.47
C PHE A 228 -9.21 9.75 -0.38
N VAL A 229 -8.56 8.60 -0.47
CA VAL A 229 -7.50 8.22 0.46
C VAL A 229 -6.17 8.67 -0.13
N LEU A 230 -5.42 9.51 0.60
CA LEU A 230 -4.13 10.04 0.14
C LEU A 230 -3.19 8.90 -0.27
N ALA A 231 -3.12 7.82 0.52
CA ALA A 231 -2.26 6.67 0.23
C ALA A 231 -2.59 5.89 -1.06
N ASN A 232 -3.74 6.15 -1.68
CA ASN A 232 -4.08 5.60 -3.00
C ASN A 232 -3.61 6.50 -4.16
N ASN A 233 -3.19 7.74 -3.87
CA ASN A 233 -2.77 8.75 -4.85
C ASN A 233 -1.27 9.06 -4.83
N VAL A 234 -0.59 8.75 -3.72
CA VAL A 234 0.85 8.88 -3.57
C VAL A 234 1.51 7.52 -3.34
N THR A 235 2.81 7.42 -3.62
CA THR A 235 3.64 6.27 -3.31
C THR A 235 4.99 6.70 -2.76
N ALA A 236 5.74 5.74 -2.24
CA ALA A 236 7.13 5.90 -1.86
C ALA A 236 7.85 4.60 -2.17
N TYR A 237 8.58 4.61 -3.28
CA TYR A 237 9.57 3.60 -3.63
C TYR A 237 10.88 4.32 -3.98
N ILE A 238 12.01 3.67 -3.73
CA ILE A 238 13.32 4.23 -4.05
C ILE A 238 13.47 4.21 -5.58
N PRO A 239 13.68 5.36 -6.25
CA PRO A 239 13.89 5.39 -7.69
C PRO A 239 15.17 4.65 -8.10
N SER A 240 15.14 3.95 -9.23
CA SER A 240 16.27 3.17 -9.74
C SER A 240 17.28 4.09 -10.46
N GLY A 241 18.17 4.72 -9.70
CA GLY A 241 19.23 5.58 -10.22
C GLY A 241 18.82 7.03 -10.55
N GLN A 242 19.76 7.77 -11.12
CA GLN A 242 19.75 9.24 -11.31
C GLN A 242 18.69 9.77 -12.30
N SER A 243 18.06 8.90 -13.09
CA SER A 243 17.08 9.31 -14.13
C SER A 243 15.85 8.41 -14.11
N SER A 244 15.32 8.16 -12.91
CA SER A 244 14.03 7.51 -12.79
C SER A 244 12.96 8.33 -13.52
N ASP A 245 12.18 7.66 -14.35
CA ASP A 245 11.06 8.28 -15.06
C ASP A 245 9.97 8.68 -14.05
N ASP A 246 9.80 9.99 -13.85
CA ASP A 246 8.84 10.59 -12.92
C ASP A 246 7.45 10.82 -13.54
N ARG A 247 7.26 10.41 -14.81
CA ARG A 247 5.99 10.58 -15.52
C ARG A 247 4.94 9.62 -14.99
N ILE A 248 3.71 10.12 -14.89
CA ILE A 248 2.56 9.36 -14.42
C ILE A 248 2.06 8.41 -15.51
N ASN A 249 1.95 7.13 -15.17
CA ASN A 249 1.27 6.14 -15.99
C ASN A 249 -0.25 6.36 -15.95
N LEU A 250 -0.83 6.84 -17.06
CA LEU A 250 -2.27 7.13 -17.19
C LEU A 250 -3.17 5.91 -16.94
N ASN A 251 -2.68 4.70 -17.26
CA ASN A 251 -3.46 3.48 -17.10
C ASN A 251 -3.64 3.12 -15.63
N GLY A 252 -2.63 3.42 -14.80
CA GLY A 252 -2.64 3.23 -13.35
C GLY A 252 -3.11 4.43 -12.53
N ALA A 253 -3.25 5.61 -13.15
CA ALA A 253 -3.49 6.85 -12.42
C ALA A 253 -4.89 6.95 -11.80
N PRO A 254 -5.00 7.24 -10.49
CA PRO A 254 -6.25 7.62 -9.83
C PRO A 254 -6.78 8.97 -10.31
N TYR A 255 -8.08 9.22 -10.06
CA TYR A 255 -8.74 10.45 -10.51
C TYR A 255 -8.04 11.73 -10.03
N PHE A 256 -7.69 11.83 -8.74
CA PHE A 256 -7.09 13.06 -8.21
C PHE A 256 -5.64 13.24 -8.67
N VAL A 257 -4.92 12.15 -8.96
CA VAL A 257 -3.63 12.26 -9.64
C VAL A 257 -3.80 12.84 -11.04
N LEU A 258 -4.77 12.35 -11.83
CA LEU A 258 -5.07 12.94 -13.14
C LEU A 258 -5.40 14.44 -13.05
N MET A 259 -6.23 14.84 -12.09
CA MET A 259 -6.56 16.26 -11.85
C MET A 259 -5.35 17.12 -11.49
N SER A 260 -4.29 16.53 -10.92
CA SER A 260 -3.09 17.23 -10.49
C SER A 260 -2.04 17.45 -11.60
N LEU A 261 -2.22 16.85 -12.78
CA LEU A 261 -1.19 16.83 -13.82
C LEU A 261 -0.84 18.22 -14.36
N SER A 262 -1.80 19.15 -14.46
CA SER A 262 -1.58 20.51 -14.98
C SER A 262 -2.58 21.47 -14.35
N ASP A 263 -2.26 22.77 -14.31
CA ASP A 263 -3.20 23.83 -13.90
C ASP A 263 -4.43 23.91 -14.82
N PHE A 264 -4.32 23.37 -16.03
CA PHE A 264 -5.38 23.35 -17.04
C PHE A 264 -6.15 22.02 -17.06
N MET A 265 -5.85 21.08 -16.14
CA MET A 265 -6.63 19.84 -16.00
C MET A 265 -8.02 20.13 -15.45
N THR A 266 -9.01 20.08 -16.34
CA THR A 266 -10.42 20.16 -15.96
C THR A 266 -10.95 18.80 -15.51
N LYS A 267 -12.04 18.81 -14.74
CA LYS A 267 -12.82 17.60 -14.42
C LYS A 267 -13.14 16.78 -15.67
N GLN A 268 -13.47 17.46 -16.78
CA GLN A 268 -13.90 16.78 -18.00
C GLN A 268 -12.72 16.14 -18.72
N ALA A 269 -11.54 16.76 -18.69
CA ALA A 269 -10.31 16.15 -19.19
C ALA A 269 -9.95 14.88 -18.38
N ALA A 270 -9.97 14.94 -17.05
CA ALA A 270 -9.71 13.76 -16.21
C ALA A 270 -10.76 12.65 -16.42
N MET A 271 -12.05 12.99 -16.46
CA MET A 271 -13.12 12.05 -16.77
C MET A 271 -12.99 11.45 -18.17
N ARG A 272 -12.56 12.25 -19.16
CA ARG A 272 -12.32 11.78 -20.52
C ARG A 272 -11.27 10.67 -20.55
N ILE A 273 -10.17 10.80 -19.79
CA ILE A 273 -9.15 9.74 -19.68
C ILE A 273 -9.77 8.47 -19.11
N LEU A 274 -10.50 8.57 -17.99
CA LEU A 274 -11.09 7.40 -17.34
C LEU A 274 -12.12 6.69 -18.22
N LYS A 275 -13.00 7.45 -18.87
CA LYS A 275 -13.97 6.91 -19.84
C LYS A 275 -13.29 6.25 -21.03
N PHE A 276 -12.32 6.94 -21.63
CA PHE A 276 -11.61 6.41 -22.78
C PHE A 276 -10.81 5.13 -22.43
N LYS A 277 -10.26 5.06 -21.20
CA LYS A 277 -9.64 3.85 -20.67
C LYS A 277 -10.64 2.69 -20.63
N LEU A 278 -11.85 2.90 -20.11
CA LEU A 278 -12.90 1.86 -20.11
C LEU A 278 -13.32 1.44 -21.53
N GLU A 279 -13.53 2.39 -22.43
CA GLU A 279 -13.87 2.15 -23.84
C GLU A 279 -12.82 1.27 -24.56
N ARG A 280 -11.56 1.34 -24.13
CA ARG A 280 -10.44 0.55 -24.67
C ARG A 280 -10.15 -0.74 -23.90
N GLY A 281 -11.06 -1.18 -23.02
CA GLY A 281 -10.88 -2.39 -22.22
C GLY A 281 -9.89 -2.21 -21.08
N GLY A 282 -9.81 -1.02 -20.50
CA GLY A 282 -8.98 -0.69 -19.35
C GLY A 282 -7.59 -0.17 -19.70
N PHE A 283 -7.21 -0.05 -20.98
CA PHE A 283 -5.84 0.30 -21.37
C PHE A 283 -5.77 1.26 -22.56
N ILE A 284 -5.13 2.40 -22.37
CA ILE A 284 -4.76 3.37 -23.40
C ILE A 284 -3.34 3.05 -23.86
N LYS A 285 -3.18 2.67 -25.14
CA LYS A 285 -1.90 2.27 -25.71
C LYS A 285 -1.03 3.45 -26.11
N GLU A 286 -1.61 4.36 -26.89
CA GLU A 286 -0.91 5.50 -27.46
C GLU A 286 -1.40 6.79 -26.78
N LEU A 287 -0.48 7.60 -26.26
CA LEU A 287 -0.84 8.89 -25.65
C LEU A 287 -1.55 9.80 -26.67
N LYS A 288 -1.11 9.74 -27.93
CA LYS A 288 -1.65 10.51 -29.05
C LYS A 288 -3.15 10.32 -29.28
N ASP A 289 -3.73 9.20 -28.81
CA ASP A 289 -5.18 9.00 -28.89
C ASP A 289 -5.98 10.06 -28.10
N LEU A 290 -5.35 10.75 -27.13
CA LEU A 290 -5.99 11.82 -26.37
C LEU A 290 -6.07 13.15 -27.14
N GLU A 291 -5.17 13.38 -28.11
CA GLU A 291 -5.07 14.63 -28.85
C GLU A 291 -6.38 14.99 -29.56
N LYS A 292 -7.13 14.00 -30.06
CA LYS A 292 -8.37 14.23 -30.79
C LYS A 292 -9.52 14.82 -29.97
N PHE A 293 -9.45 14.77 -28.64
CA PHE A 293 -10.54 15.20 -27.76
C PHE A 293 -10.41 16.69 -27.44
N GLN A 294 -11.52 17.41 -27.52
CA GLN A 294 -11.59 18.87 -27.26
C GLN A 294 -11.07 19.23 -25.86
N GLU A 295 -11.25 18.35 -24.89
CA GLU A 295 -10.82 18.52 -23.50
C GLU A 295 -9.29 18.66 -23.38
N PHE A 296 -8.52 18.18 -24.37
CA PHE A 296 -7.06 18.32 -24.41
C PHE A 296 -6.55 19.37 -25.40
N GLN A 297 -7.45 20.07 -26.09
CA GLN A 297 -7.11 21.18 -26.99
C GLN A 297 -7.14 22.55 -26.28
N ILE A 298 -7.40 22.55 -24.97
CA ILE A 298 -7.42 23.76 -24.13
C ILE A 298 -6.03 24.41 -24.14
N PRO A 299 -5.92 25.73 -24.39
CA PRO A 299 -4.64 26.43 -24.34
C PRO A 299 -4.11 26.54 -22.91
N THR A 300 -2.82 26.30 -22.76
CA THR A 300 -2.06 26.39 -21.51
C THR A 300 -1.26 27.70 -21.47
N ALA A 301 -0.65 28.02 -20.32
CA ALA A 301 0.09 29.26 -20.11
C ALA A 301 1.24 29.47 -21.13
N GLY A 302 1.81 28.39 -21.67
CA GLY A 302 2.88 28.42 -22.68
C GLY A 302 2.40 28.54 -24.13
N GLY A 303 1.10 28.75 -24.37
CA GLY A 303 0.53 28.75 -25.73
C GLY A 303 0.45 27.35 -26.38
N LEU A 304 0.77 26.30 -25.63
CA LEU A 304 0.60 24.91 -26.02
C LEU A 304 -0.82 24.44 -25.68
N THR A 305 -1.28 23.36 -26.30
CA THR A 305 -2.50 22.67 -25.87
C THR A 305 -2.21 21.82 -24.63
N LEU A 306 -3.25 21.50 -23.84
CA LEU A 306 -3.12 20.60 -22.69
C LEU A 306 -2.51 19.25 -23.09
N TYR A 307 -2.89 18.68 -24.24
CA TYR A 307 -2.26 17.47 -24.79
C TYR A 307 -0.74 17.64 -24.91
N LYS A 308 -0.29 18.73 -25.55
CA LYS A 308 1.14 18.99 -25.79
C LYS A 308 1.92 19.19 -24.49
N GLU A 309 1.33 19.88 -23.50
CA GLU A 309 1.94 20.03 -22.17
C GLU A 309 2.12 18.66 -21.50
N LEU A 310 1.08 17.82 -21.49
CA LEU A 310 1.13 16.49 -20.88
C LEU A 310 2.10 15.56 -21.62
N ALA A 311 2.14 15.61 -22.95
CA ALA A 311 3.04 14.81 -23.79
C ALA A 311 4.48 15.34 -23.83
N GLY A 312 4.72 16.58 -23.41
CA GLY A 312 6.02 17.26 -23.52
C GLY A 312 6.37 17.66 -24.96
N GLU A 313 5.38 17.81 -25.83
CA GLU A 313 5.58 18.22 -27.22
C GLU A 313 5.75 19.75 -27.29
N GLY A 314 6.95 20.20 -27.66
CA GLY A 314 7.25 21.64 -27.75
C GLY A 314 7.53 22.32 -26.42
N THR A 315 7.90 21.54 -25.38
CA THR A 315 8.38 22.04 -24.09
C THR A 315 9.90 21.84 -23.96
N ASP A 316 10.58 22.74 -23.25
CA ASP A 316 12.01 22.59 -22.92
C ASP A 316 12.27 21.43 -21.94
N VAL A 317 11.22 20.93 -21.29
CA VAL A 317 11.26 19.79 -20.37
C VAL A 317 11.09 18.49 -21.15
N SER A 318 12.10 17.63 -21.15
CA SER A 318 12.04 16.36 -21.87
C SER A 318 10.97 15.42 -21.31
N GLY A 319 10.27 14.72 -22.21
CA GLY A 319 9.42 13.56 -21.90
C GLY A 319 7.97 13.80 -21.48
N GLY A 320 7.57 15.05 -21.18
CA GLY A 320 6.19 15.37 -20.73
C GLY A 320 5.90 14.94 -19.30
N ARG A 321 4.64 15.04 -18.85
CA ARG A 321 4.19 14.67 -17.49
C ARG A 321 3.62 13.26 -17.39
N VAL A 322 3.31 12.62 -18.52
CA VAL A 322 2.58 11.34 -18.54
C VAL A 322 3.18 10.31 -19.50
N LYS A 323 2.87 9.04 -19.24
CA LYS A 323 3.18 7.89 -20.09
C LYS A 323 2.03 6.89 -20.10
N THR A 324 2.06 5.94 -21.03
CA THR A 324 1.06 4.85 -21.13
C THR A 324 1.58 3.49 -20.68
N LYS A 325 2.89 3.26 -20.75
CA LYS A 325 3.51 2.01 -20.33
C LYS A 325 3.85 2.07 -18.84
N GLY A 326 3.41 1.06 -18.10
CA GLY A 326 3.76 0.88 -16.70
C GLY A 326 5.13 0.23 -16.52
N GLU A 327 5.83 0.64 -15.48
CA GLU A 327 7.19 0.21 -15.13
C GLU A 327 7.25 -0.26 -13.68
N ILE A 328 6.54 0.41 -12.76
CA ILE A 328 6.59 0.10 -11.33
C ILE A 328 5.24 -0.44 -10.87
N PHE A 329 5.25 -1.67 -10.34
CA PHE A 329 4.03 -2.38 -9.96
C PHE A 329 4.12 -2.90 -8.54
N ARG A 330 3.04 -2.72 -7.77
CA ARG A 330 2.82 -3.40 -6.50
C ARG A 330 2.10 -4.72 -6.75
N ILE A 331 2.61 -5.78 -6.11
CA ILE A 331 1.98 -7.08 -6.04
C ILE A 331 1.62 -7.35 -4.58
N VAL A 332 0.35 -7.63 -4.32
CA VAL A 332 -0.11 -8.14 -3.03
C VAL A 332 -0.63 -9.54 -3.27
N ALA A 333 -0.07 -10.53 -2.59
CA ALA A 333 -0.52 -11.92 -2.64
C ALA A 333 -0.89 -12.40 -1.24
N VAL A 334 -1.98 -13.14 -1.14
CA VAL A 334 -2.52 -13.65 0.12
C VAL A 334 -2.78 -15.15 -0.03
N GLY A 335 -2.19 -15.93 0.86
CA GLY A 335 -2.51 -17.35 0.99
C GLY A 335 -3.38 -17.57 2.21
N GLN A 336 -4.45 -18.34 2.02
CA GLN A 336 -5.40 -18.67 3.07
C GLN A 336 -5.54 -20.18 3.21
N VAL A 337 -5.43 -20.68 4.45
CA VAL A 337 -5.70 -22.08 4.82
C VAL A 337 -6.61 -22.05 6.03
N LYS A 338 -7.85 -22.52 5.86
CA LYS A 338 -8.91 -22.38 6.88
C LYS A 338 -9.06 -20.91 7.30
N ASN A 339 -8.75 -20.60 8.57
CA ASN A 339 -8.80 -19.25 9.15
C ASN A 339 -7.42 -18.58 9.20
N THR A 340 -6.35 -19.27 8.79
CA THR A 340 -4.99 -18.73 8.81
C THR A 340 -4.70 -18.03 7.49
N VAL A 341 -4.24 -16.80 7.57
CA VAL A 341 -3.92 -15.95 6.42
C VAL A 341 -2.47 -15.49 6.53
N ARG A 342 -1.75 -15.52 5.39
CA ARG A 342 -0.42 -14.93 5.24
C ARG A 342 -0.43 -14.02 4.01
N ARG A 343 0.28 -12.90 4.09
CA ARG A 343 0.32 -11.91 3.02
C ARG A 343 1.75 -11.62 2.61
N ILE A 344 1.95 -11.43 1.32
CA ILE A 344 3.21 -10.93 0.76
C ILE A 344 2.90 -9.68 -0.02
N THR A 345 3.66 -8.62 0.24
CA THR A 345 3.59 -7.38 -0.51
C THR A 345 4.95 -7.10 -1.11
N GLY A 346 5.00 -6.77 -2.40
CA GLY A 346 6.22 -6.32 -3.05
C GLY A 346 5.96 -5.18 -4.03
N ILE A 347 6.98 -4.36 -4.25
CA ILE A 347 7.02 -3.37 -5.33
C ILE A 347 8.13 -3.81 -6.27
N PHE A 348 7.79 -4.00 -7.54
CA PHE A 348 8.67 -4.51 -8.57
C PHE A 348 8.87 -3.46 -9.66
N ASP A 349 10.13 -3.23 -9.99
CA ASP A 349 10.57 -2.47 -11.16
C ASP A 349 10.73 -3.43 -12.34
N LEU A 350 9.80 -3.31 -13.30
CA LEU A 350 9.76 -4.13 -14.50
C LEU A 350 10.88 -3.75 -15.48
N THR A 351 11.29 -2.48 -15.52
CA THR A 351 12.31 -1.98 -16.44
C THR A 351 13.69 -2.49 -16.04
N ASN A 352 14.04 -2.39 -14.75
CA ASN A 352 15.32 -2.86 -14.22
C ASN A 352 15.28 -4.31 -13.71
N ASN A 353 14.12 -4.96 -13.79
CA ASN A 353 13.88 -6.33 -13.34
C ASN A 353 14.29 -6.54 -11.86
N GLN A 354 13.93 -5.58 -10.99
CA GLN A 354 14.38 -5.50 -9.61
C GLN A 354 13.22 -5.41 -8.62
N MET A 355 13.34 -6.10 -7.48
CA MET A 355 12.45 -5.88 -6.33
C MET A 355 12.89 -4.62 -5.57
N LEU A 356 12.04 -3.60 -5.52
CA LEU A 356 12.28 -2.36 -4.77
C LEU A 356 11.85 -2.46 -3.31
N TYR A 357 10.83 -3.28 -3.05
CA TYR A 357 10.30 -3.53 -1.71
C TYR A 357 9.75 -4.94 -1.63
N TYR A 358 9.90 -5.60 -0.48
CA TYR A 358 9.37 -6.93 -0.23
C TYR A 358 9.11 -7.14 1.27
N MET A 359 7.93 -7.65 1.61
CA MET A 359 7.51 -7.93 2.99
C MET A 359 6.61 -9.16 3.04
N GLU A 360 6.79 -9.98 4.07
CA GLU A 360 5.96 -11.15 4.41
C GLU A 360 5.31 -10.90 5.78
N ASP A 361 3.97 -10.99 5.84
CA ASP A 361 3.13 -10.84 7.04
C ASP A 361 2.49 -12.19 7.47
#